data_AF-A0A9D1FYR2-F1
#
_entry.id   AF-A0A9D1FYR2-F1
#
_cell.length_a   1.000
_cell.length_b   1.000
_cell.length_c   1.000
_cell.angle_alpha   90.00
_cell.angle_beta   90.00
_cell.angle_gamma   90.00
#
_symmetry.space_group_name_H-M   'P 1'
#
loop_
_entity.id
_entity.type
_entity.pdbx_description
1 polymer ?
#
loop_
_entity_poly.entity_id
_entity_poly.type
_entity_poly.pdbx_seq_one_letter_code
_entity_poly.pdbx_strand_id
1 'polypeptide(L)'
;MNDFLARLQSGGLLFDGSMGALIEARGVATNCPALLNAENPALIRAIHQDYRAAGADVSIANTFGANPIKLRALGLENRLDELIEKGVALAREAGNFALLDIGPTGQFLRPAGTIGLEEMIQVFRACAQAGARAGADGIIIETMADAGECRAAVIAARETGLPVIASMTFEKNARTLTGNPPECCALILEHAGADALGINCSGGPEEMLEPLRRMRAVSNLPIVVQPNAGLPALVDGRAVYPYAPEAMAQAMARLAENGANAIGGCCGTRPEHISAMRPIACPAPEKRALPRYIASARQWLREEDIRAGRAEDADALLDLDGDANAAVLSLEGLDGEAAIETVEEAQMLSPLPLLFERGVSARTLLHYTGVPGACPMDM
;
A
#
# COMPACT_ATOMS: atom_id res chain seq x y z
N MET A 1 -8.67 -11.98 21.57
CA MET A 1 -7.62 -12.04 20.54
C MET A 1 -8.27 -11.54 19.26
N ASN A 2 -7.73 -10.50 18.64
CA ASN A 2 -8.28 -9.91 17.42
C ASN A 2 -8.16 -10.92 16.25
N ASP A 3 -9.26 -11.24 15.59
CA ASP A 3 -9.36 -12.24 14.53
C ASP A 3 -9.37 -11.64 13.11
N PHE A 4 -9.13 -10.33 12.99
CA PHE A 4 -9.16 -9.59 11.73
C PHE A 4 -8.35 -10.26 10.60
N LEU A 5 -7.10 -10.65 10.87
CA LEU A 5 -6.24 -11.30 9.88
C LEU A 5 -6.83 -12.63 9.38
N ALA A 6 -7.38 -13.43 10.28
CA ALA A 6 -8.01 -14.70 9.91
C ALA A 6 -9.26 -14.48 9.05
N ARG A 7 -10.05 -13.43 9.34
CA ARG A 7 -11.20 -13.02 8.52
C ARG A 7 -10.75 -12.54 7.14
N LEU A 8 -9.70 -11.73 7.07
CA LEU A 8 -9.14 -11.26 5.80
C LEU A 8 -8.62 -12.41 4.93
N GLN A 9 -7.93 -13.38 5.54
CA GLN A 9 -7.46 -14.60 4.88
C GLN A 9 -8.59 -15.55 4.48
N SER A 10 -9.78 -15.42 5.06
CA SER A 10 -10.97 -16.18 4.66
C SER A 10 -11.73 -15.55 3.48
N GLY A 11 -11.37 -14.31 3.10
CA GLY A 11 -12.08 -13.52 2.09
C GLY A 11 -13.46 -13.03 2.53
N GLY A 12 -14.09 -12.23 1.67
CA GLY A 12 -15.49 -11.80 1.81
C GLY A 12 -15.70 -10.58 2.73
N LEU A 13 -14.62 -9.97 3.23
CA LEU A 13 -14.72 -8.70 3.95
C LEU A 13 -15.12 -7.58 2.99
N LEU A 14 -16.08 -6.77 3.43
CA LEU A 14 -16.46 -5.52 2.78
C LEU A 14 -15.91 -4.34 3.57
N PHE A 15 -15.01 -3.58 2.95
CA PHE A 15 -14.50 -2.32 3.47
C PHE A 15 -15.50 -1.19 3.21
N ASP A 16 -15.37 -0.10 3.95
CA ASP A 16 -16.20 1.09 3.78
C ASP A 16 -15.81 1.88 2.51
N GLY A 17 -16.39 3.08 2.39
CA GLY A 17 -16.19 3.98 1.25
C GLY A 17 -15.48 5.28 1.64
N SER A 18 -15.59 6.29 0.79
CA SER A 18 -14.93 7.59 0.99
C SER A 18 -15.36 8.31 2.28
N MET A 19 -14.41 8.56 3.19
CA MET A 19 -14.56 9.49 4.31
C MET A 19 -14.67 10.94 3.81
N GLY A 20 -13.74 11.34 2.94
CA GLY A 20 -13.67 12.71 2.40
C GLY A 20 -14.95 13.14 1.66
N ALA A 21 -15.48 12.31 0.74
CA ALA A 21 -16.68 12.66 -0.01
C ALA A 21 -17.92 12.84 0.88
N LEU A 22 -17.95 12.13 2.01
CA LEU A 22 -19.03 12.20 2.99
C LEU A 22 -18.88 13.40 3.95
N ILE A 23 -17.65 13.82 4.27
CA ILE A 23 -17.37 15.10 4.94
C ILE A 23 -17.85 16.26 4.06
N GLU A 24 -17.45 16.27 2.78
CA GLU A 24 -17.83 17.30 1.81
C GLU A 24 -19.34 17.35 1.57
N ALA A 25 -20.00 16.19 1.42
CA ALA A 25 -21.45 16.11 1.21
C ALA A 25 -22.26 16.63 2.42
N ARG A 26 -21.66 16.66 3.61
CA ARG A 26 -22.24 17.27 4.82
C ARG A 26 -21.83 18.73 5.01
N GLY A 27 -21.25 19.36 3.98
CA GLY A 27 -20.99 20.80 3.92
C GLY A 27 -19.73 21.25 4.65
N VAL A 28 -18.81 20.33 4.98
CA VAL A 28 -17.55 20.66 5.65
C VAL A 28 -16.41 20.68 4.63
N ALA A 29 -15.79 21.85 4.46
CA ALA A 29 -14.54 21.99 3.71
C ALA A 29 -13.37 21.95 4.69
N THR A 30 -12.41 21.06 4.46
CA THR A 30 -11.21 20.93 5.29
C THR A 30 -10.03 20.45 4.45
N ASN A 31 -8.84 20.93 4.77
CA ASN A 31 -7.57 20.41 4.24
C ASN A 31 -6.92 19.40 5.20
N CYS A 32 -7.54 19.13 6.35
CA CYS A 32 -7.10 18.15 7.34
C CYS A 32 -8.32 17.40 7.90
N PRO A 33 -8.84 16.38 7.19
CA PRO A 33 -9.96 15.57 7.66
C PRO A 33 -9.75 15.01 9.07
N ALA A 34 -8.53 14.57 9.41
CA ALA A 34 -8.20 14.01 10.71
C ALA A 34 -8.45 14.97 11.88
N LEU A 35 -8.37 16.30 11.67
CA LEU A 35 -8.65 17.31 12.68
C LEU A 35 -10.10 17.23 13.19
N LEU A 36 -11.03 16.80 12.32
CA LEU A 36 -12.43 16.62 12.67
C LEU A 36 -12.66 15.49 13.69
N ASN A 37 -11.70 14.58 13.88
CA ASN A 37 -11.78 13.58 14.95
C ASN A 37 -11.86 14.26 16.33
N ALA A 38 -11.21 15.41 16.49
CA ALA A 38 -11.24 16.20 17.71
C ALA A 38 -12.31 17.29 17.70
N GLU A 39 -12.48 17.98 16.56
CA GLU A 39 -13.31 19.19 16.48
C GLU A 39 -14.77 18.91 16.13
N ASN A 40 -15.03 17.80 15.42
CA ASN A 40 -16.39 17.38 15.08
C ASN A 40 -16.54 15.84 15.11
N PRO A 41 -16.32 15.20 16.28
CA PRO A 41 -16.38 13.74 16.41
C PRO A 41 -17.77 13.17 16.08
N ALA A 42 -18.84 13.94 16.29
CA ALA A 42 -20.20 13.52 15.95
C ALA A 42 -20.38 13.29 14.44
N LEU A 43 -19.79 14.16 13.60
CA LEU A 43 -19.79 14.01 12.15
C LEU A 43 -19.07 12.73 11.71
N ILE A 44 -17.86 12.50 12.21
CA ILE A 44 -17.05 11.34 11.84
C ILE A 44 -17.70 10.04 12.33
N ARG A 45 -18.22 10.02 13.56
CA ARG A 45 -19.02 8.90 14.08
C ARG A 45 -20.19 8.57 13.17
N ALA A 46 -20.97 9.57 12.77
CA ALA A 46 -22.12 9.38 11.89
C ALA A 46 -21.70 8.76 10.54
N ILE A 47 -20.55 9.17 9.99
CA ILE A 47 -20.02 8.58 8.75
C ILE A 47 -19.72 7.09 8.90
N HIS A 48 -19.01 6.68 9.97
CA HIS A 48 -18.73 5.26 10.19
C HIS A 48 -20.03 4.46 10.44
N GLN A 49 -21.01 5.05 11.14
CA GLN A 49 -22.32 4.44 11.35
C GLN A 49 -23.10 4.26 10.05
N ASP A 50 -23.03 5.21 9.12
CA ASP A 50 -23.69 5.11 7.82
C ASP A 50 -23.07 3.98 6.97
N TYR A 51 -21.74 3.82 6.98
CA TYR A 51 -21.10 2.70 6.30
C TYR A 51 -21.34 1.35 6.97
N ARG A 52 -21.41 1.31 8.32
CA ARG A 52 -21.86 0.13 9.06
C ARG A 52 -23.26 -0.27 8.64
N ALA A 53 -24.19 0.68 8.60
CA ALA A 53 -25.57 0.44 8.20
C ALA A 53 -25.69 -0.05 6.75
N ALA A 54 -24.78 0.38 5.87
CA ALA A 54 -24.66 -0.12 4.50
C ALA A 54 -24.06 -1.54 4.38
N GLY A 55 -23.59 -2.14 5.49
CA GLY A 55 -23.12 -3.52 5.53
C GLY A 55 -21.60 -3.69 5.44
N ALA A 56 -20.82 -2.61 5.63
CA ALA A 56 -19.36 -2.72 5.79
C ALA A 56 -19.01 -3.55 7.03
N ASP A 57 -18.00 -4.41 6.89
CA ASP A 57 -17.39 -5.20 7.96
C ASP A 57 -16.17 -4.49 8.59
N VAL A 58 -15.55 -3.60 7.82
CA VAL A 58 -14.34 -2.87 8.18
C VAL A 58 -14.60 -1.37 8.09
N SER A 59 -14.15 -0.62 9.08
CA SER A 59 -14.14 0.83 9.10
C SER A 59 -12.70 1.34 9.08
N ILE A 60 -12.36 2.12 8.06
CA ILE A 60 -11.05 2.75 7.91
C ILE A 60 -11.09 4.06 8.69
N ALA A 61 -10.26 4.19 9.72
CA ALA A 61 -10.24 5.37 10.58
C ALA A 61 -9.93 6.64 9.78
N ASN A 62 -10.50 7.78 10.19
CA ASN A 62 -10.23 9.08 9.55
C ASN A 62 -8.81 9.60 9.92
N THR A 63 -7.78 8.89 9.47
CA THR A 63 -6.37 9.15 9.81
C THR A 63 -5.43 9.20 8.61
N PHE A 64 -5.92 9.02 7.38
CA PHE A 64 -5.15 9.09 6.11
C PHE A 64 -4.00 10.11 6.10
N GLY A 65 -4.31 11.36 6.45
CA GLY A 65 -3.36 12.49 6.42
C GLY A 65 -2.65 12.76 7.76
N ALA A 66 -2.93 11.99 8.81
CA ALA A 66 -2.37 12.18 10.15
C ALA A 66 -0.96 11.58 10.22
N ASN A 67 0.01 12.25 9.61
CA ASN A 67 1.43 11.93 9.75
C ASN A 67 2.25 13.17 10.13
N PRO A 68 3.42 12.99 10.79
CA PRO A 68 4.27 14.09 11.24
C PRO A 68 4.57 15.16 10.18
N ILE A 69 4.81 14.76 8.93
CA ILE A 69 5.17 15.68 7.84
C ILE A 69 3.97 16.55 7.46
N LYS A 70 2.83 15.93 7.16
CA LYS A 70 1.60 16.65 6.78
C LYS A 70 1.06 17.52 7.91
N LEU A 71 1.10 17.03 9.16
CA LEU A 71 0.63 17.81 10.31
C LEU A 71 1.54 19.00 10.61
N ARG A 72 2.86 18.87 10.46
CA ARG A 72 3.81 19.99 10.62
C ARG A 72 3.55 21.10 9.60
N ALA A 73 3.24 20.75 8.36
CA ALA A 73 2.88 21.74 7.33
C ALA A 73 1.65 22.59 7.69
N LEU A 74 0.84 22.12 8.64
CA LEU A 74 -0.35 22.78 9.17
C LEU A 74 -0.17 23.35 10.59
N GLY A 75 1.02 23.21 11.20
CA GLY A 75 1.27 23.59 12.59
C GLY A 75 0.57 22.72 13.64
N LEU A 76 0.28 21.46 13.29
CA LEU A 76 -0.48 20.49 14.09
C LEU A 76 0.37 19.28 14.53
N GLU A 77 1.70 19.34 14.43
CA GLU A 77 2.59 18.21 14.68
C GLU A 77 2.45 17.61 16.10
N ASN A 78 2.14 18.44 17.10
CA ASN A 78 1.95 18.02 18.48
C ASN A 78 0.61 17.32 18.73
N ARG A 79 -0.26 17.21 17.71
CA ARG A 79 -1.59 16.60 17.82
C ARG A 79 -1.68 15.21 17.20
N LEU A 80 -0.58 14.65 16.68
CA LEU A 80 -0.57 13.35 16.00
C LEU A 80 -1.28 12.26 16.81
N ASP A 81 -0.85 12.05 18.06
CA ASP A 81 -1.40 11.02 18.94
C ASP A 81 -2.89 11.26 19.22
N GLU A 82 -3.29 12.50 19.52
CA GLU A 82 -4.69 12.86 19.78
C GLU A 82 -5.59 12.54 18.57
N LEU A 83 -5.17 12.93 17.37
CA LEU A 83 -5.99 12.78 16.16
C LEU A 83 -6.11 11.31 15.74
N ILE A 84 -5.03 10.53 15.89
CA ILE A 84 -5.04 9.09 15.62
C ILE A 84 -5.88 8.34 16.65
N GLU A 85 -5.68 8.61 17.95
CA GLU A 85 -6.43 7.95 19.03
C GLU A 85 -7.94 8.17 18.87
N LYS A 86 -8.35 9.42 18.66
CA LYS A 86 -9.76 9.74 18.43
C LYS A 86 -10.29 9.13 17.14
N GLY A 87 -9.51 9.16 16.06
CA GLY A 87 -9.92 8.57 14.77
C GLY A 87 -10.19 7.07 14.87
N VAL A 88 -9.27 6.33 15.48
CA VAL A 88 -9.42 4.89 15.72
C VAL A 88 -10.59 4.61 16.67
N ALA A 89 -10.73 5.36 17.76
CA ALA A 89 -11.85 5.21 18.69
C ALA A 89 -13.21 5.38 17.99
N LEU A 90 -13.37 6.41 17.15
CA LEU A 90 -14.59 6.68 16.41
C LEU A 90 -14.92 5.57 15.39
N ALA A 91 -13.92 5.00 14.72
CA ALA A 91 -14.10 3.85 13.85
C ALA A 91 -14.55 2.60 14.62
N ARG A 92 -13.96 2.36 15.81
CA ARG A 92 -14.33 1.23 16.69
C ARG A 92 -15.76 1.34 17.22
N GLU A 93 -16.24 2.54 17.50
CA GLU A 93 -17.61 2.79 17.97
C GLU A 93 -18.69 2.33 16.97
N ALA A 94 -18.36 2.16 15.69
CA ALA A 94 -19.28 1.62 14.69
C ALA A 94 -19.53 0.10 14.84
N GLY A 95 -18.70 -0.61 15.62
CA GLY A 95 -18.84 -2.06 15.84
C GLY A 95 -18.32 -2.93 14.69
N ASN A 96 -17.49 -2.37 13.82
CA ASN A 96 -16.72 -3.06 12.77
C ASN A 96 -15.29 -3.34 13.24
N PHE A 97 -14.52 -4.08 12.43
CA PHE A 97 -13.05 -4.02 12.54
C PHE A 97 -12.60 -2.60 12.22
N ALA A 98 -11.80 -1.99 13.10
CA ALA A 98 -11.31 -0.63 12.90
C ALA A 98 -9.83 -0.66 12.52
N LEU A 99 -9.51 -0.19 11.32
CA LEU A 99 -8.12 -0.11 10.87
C LEU A 99 -7.58 1.30 11.04
N LEU A 100 -6.33 1.40 11.49
CA LEU A 100 -5.54 2.61 11.32
C LEU A 100 -5.31 2.82 9.82
N ASP A 101 -5.67 4.00 9.33
CA ASP A 101 -5.39 4.45 7.98
C ASP A 101 -4.11 5.28 7.95
N ILE A 102 -3.14 4.89 7.13
CA ILE A 102 -1.91 5.63 6.85
C ILE A 102 -1.83 5.90 5.35
N GLY A 103 -1.99 7.17 4.96
CA GLY A 103 -1.71 7.63 3.60
C GLY A 103 -0.25 8.05 3.38
N PRO A 104 0.13 8.39 2.13
CA PRO A 104 1.48 8.83 1.80
C PRO A 104 1.83 10.16 2.49
N THR A 105 3.12 10.39 2.71
CA THR A 105 3.64 11.66 3.24
C THR A 105 3.59 12.78 2.20
N GLY A 106 3.67 12.42 0.91
CA GLY A 106 3.85 13.35 -0.19
C GLY A 106 5.32 13.75 -0.41
N GLN A 107 6.26 13.07 0.22
CA GLN A 107 7.70 13.20 0.00
C GLN A 107 8.25 11.94 -0.67
N PHE A 108 9.25 12.10 -1.53
CA PHE A 108 9.95 10.97 -2.16
C PHE A 108 11.25 10.67 -1.45
N LEU A 109 11.57 9.38 -1.30
CA LEU A 109 12.87 8.93 -0.82
C LEU A 109 14.00 9.45 -1.72
N ARG A 110 15.18 9.62 -1.13
CA ARG A 110 16.39 9.86 -1.90
C ARG A 110 16.63 8.72 -2.90
N PRO A 111 17.19 9.04 -4.08
CA PRO A 111 17.59 10.38 -4.54
C PRO A 111 16.48 11.12 -5.34
N ALA A 112 15.29 10.54 -5.52
CA ALA A 112 14.18 11.19 -6.22
C ALA A 112 13.61 12.39 -5.43
N GLY A 113 13.67 12.33 -4.09
CA GLY A 113 13.42 13.45 -3.20
C GLY A 113 14.54 13.64 -2.18
N THR A 114 14.20 14.19 -1.01
CA THR A 114 15.20 14.67 -0.04
C THR A 114 15.25 13.88 1.26
N ILE A 115 14.20 13.11 1.58
CA ILE A 115 14.08 12.34 2.81
C ILE A 115 14.82 11.01 2.72
N GLY A 116 15.55 10.66 3.77
CA GLY A 116 16.22 9.36 3.88
C GLY A 116 15.23 8.24 4.25
N LEU A 117 15.60 6.99 4.00
CA LEU A 117 14.77 5.83 4.33
C LEU A 117 14.46 5.76 5.82
N GLU A 118 15.47 5.87 6.69
CA GLU A 118 15.31 5.77 8.13
C GLU A 118 14.37 6.86 8.66
N GLU A 119 14.51 8.09 8.15
CA GLU A 119 13.64 9.21 8.51
C GLU A 119 12.19 8.92 8.09
N MET A 120 11.97 8.41 6.87
CA MET A 120 10.65 7.99 6.41
C MET A 120 10.05 6.89 7.30
N ILE A 121 10.85 5.89 7.69
CA ILE A 121 10.42 4.84 8.62
C ILE A 121 10.04 5.45 9.98
N GLN A 122 10.79 6.44 10.51
CA GLN A 122 10.42 7.12 11.76
C GLN A 122 9.07 7.83 11.66
N VAL A 123 8.78 8.47 10.52
CA VAL A 123 7.49 9.15 10.28
C VAL A 123 6.33 8.17 10.38
N PHE A 124 6.42 7.04 9.67
CA PHE A 124 5.36 6.02 9.70
C PHE A 124 5.31 5.25 11.02
N ARG A 125 6.45 5.06 11.70
CA ARG A 125 6.52 4.41 13.02
C ARG A 125 5.72 5.19 14.04
N ALA A 126 5.83 6.52 14.04
CA ALA A 126 5.03 7.36 14.94
C ALA A 126 3.52 7.13 14.73
N CYS A 127 3.06 7.10 13.48
CA CYS A 127 1.66 6.83 13.14
C CYS A 127 1.22 5.43 13.58
N ALA A 128 1.99 4.40 13.19
CA ALA A 128 1.66 3.00 13.47
C ALA A 128 1.59 2.72 14.98
N GLN A 129 2.55 3.22 15.74
CA GLN A 129 2.57 3.05 17.19
C GLN A 129 1.40 3.79 17.87
N ALA A 130 1.01 4.98 17.39
CA ALA A 130 -0.16 5.68 17.90
C ALA A 130 -1.45 4.89 17.66
N GLY A 131 -1.65 4.34 16.45
CA GLY A 131 -2.83 3.52 16.15
C GLY A 131 -2.85 2.20 16.91
N ALA A 132 -1.69 1.57 17.13
CA ALA A 132 -1.57 0.38 17.96
C ALA A 132 -1.94 0.65 19.42
N ARG A 133 -1.46 1.76 20.00
CA ARG A 133 -1.86 2.20 21.36
C ARG A 133 -3.36 2.49 21.45
N ALA A 134 -3.94 3.05 20.40
CA ALA A 134 -5.38 3.32 20.29
C ALA A 134 -6.24 2.06 20.13
N GLY A 135 -5.63 0.88 19.95
CA GLY A 135 -6.31 -0.40 19.84
C GLY A 135 -6.91 -0.66 18.45
N ALA A 136 -6.25 -0.22 17.38
CA ALA A 136 -6.64 -0.62 16.02
C ALA A 136 -6.58 -2.14 15.84
N ASP A 137 -7.50 -2.70 15.05
CA ASP A 137 -7.54 -4.13 14.73
C ASP A 137 -6.56 -4.50 13.59
N GLY A 138 -6.00 -3.51 12.91
CA GLY A 138 -5.01 -3.66 11.87
C GLY A 138 -4.61 -2.31 11.30
N ILE A 139 -3.70 -2.32 10.34
CA ILE A 139 -3.20 -1.13 9.67
C ILE A 139 -3.45 -1.29 8.17
N ILE A 140 -4.05 -0.29 7.55
CA ILE A 140 -4.09 -0.14 6.09
C ILE A 140 -3.20 1.03 5.70
N ILE A 141 -2.20 0.74 4.88
CA ILE A 141 -1.33 1.73 4.25
C ILE A 141 -1.90 1.93 2.86
N GLU A 142 -2.52 3.07 2.57
CA GLU A 142 -3.29 3.26 1.33
C GLU A 142 -2.82 4.42 0.46
N THR A 143 -3.13 4.31 -0.84
CA THR A 143 -2.82 5.32 -1.86
C THR A 143 -1.33 5.58 -2.03
N MET A 144 -0.49 4.58 -1.80
CA MET A 144 0.95 4.75 -2.01
C MET A 144 1.28 4.74 -3.51
N ALA A 145 1.99 5.77 -3.95
CA ALA A 145 2.38 5.96 -5.35
C ALA A 145 3.87 5.67 -5.61
N ASP A 146 4.59 5.23 -4.58
CA ASP A 146 5.98 4.79 -4.62
C ASP A 146 6.17 3.54 -3.76
N ALA A 147 6.78 2.50 -4.34
CA ALA A 147 7.00 1.23 -3.64
C ALA A 147 8.01 1.36 -2.49
N GLY A 148 8.98 2.27 -2.58
CA GLY A 148 9.95 2.54 -1.53
C GLY A 148 9.32 3.19 -0.31
N GLU A 149 8.52 4.23 -0.52
CA GLU A 149 7.73 4.86 0.55
C GLU A 149 6.78 3.86 1.21
N CYS A 150 6.06 3.06 0.42
CA CYS A 150 5.16 2.03 0.94
C CYS A 150 5.92 0.96 1.75
N ARG A 151 7.07 0.51 1.26
CA ARG A 151 7.96 -0.42 1.98
C ARG A 151 8.40 0.16 3.32
N ALA A 152 8.78 1.44 3.38
CA ALA A 152 9.14 2.10 4.63
C ALA A 152 7.98 2.10 5.64
N ALA A 153 6.75 2.35 5.17
CA ALA A 153 5.54 2.28 5.98
C ALA A 153 5.26 0.85 6.48
N VAL A 154 5.42 -0.17 5.64
CA VAL A 154 5.22 -1.58 6.03
C VAL A 154 6.23 -2.01 7.10
N ILE A 155 7.51 -1.67 6.92
CA ILE A 155 8.57 -1.96 7.90
C ILE A 155 8.20 -1.36 9.27
N ALA A 156 7.79 -0.10 9.28
CA ALA A 156 7.37 0.58 10.51
C ALA A 156 6.10 -0.03 11.13
N ALA A 157 5.09 -0.34 10.31
CA ALA A 157 3.81 -0.89 10.76
C ALA A 157 3.99 -2.29 11.39
N ARG A 158 4.87 -3.12 10.82
CA ARG A 158 5.13 -4.48 11.28
C ARG A 158 5.72 -4.56 12.70
N GLU A 159 6.41 -3.51 13.15
CA GLU A 159 6.93 -3.43 14.53
C GLU A 159 5.82 -3.44 15.59
N THR A 160 4.58 -3.10 15.21
CA THR A 160 3.43 -3.10 16.13
C THR A 160 2.86 -4.49 16.40
N GLY A 161 3.15 -5.47 15.54
CA GLY A 161 2.52 -6.80 15.56
C GLY A 161 1.06 -6.83 15.09
N LEU A 162 0.50 -5.71 14.62
CA LEU A 162 -0.82 -5.67 14.00
C LEU A 162 -0.77 -6.20 12.55
N PRO A 163 -1.89 -6.78 12.04
CA PRO A 163 -2.00 -7.14 10.63
C PRO A 163 -1.85 -5.92 9.72
N VAL A 164 -1.06 -6.04 8.65
CA VAL A 164 -0.76 -4.92 7.73
C VAL A 164 -1.30 -5.20 6.33
N ILE A 165 -2.10 -4.27 5.81
CA ILE A 165 -2.51 -4.20 4.40
C ILE A 165 -1.69 -3.11 3.72
N ALA A 166 -0.96 -3.46 2.66
CA ALA A 166 -0.17 -2.51 1.88
C ALA A 166 -0.83 -2.28 0.51
N SER A 167 -1.42 -1.10 0.32
CA SER A 167 -2.20 -0.74 -0.86
C SER A 167 -1.52 0.33 -1.71
N MET A 168 -1.42 0.04 -3.00
CA MET A 168 -0.82 0.92 -4.00
C MET A 168 -1.90 1.59 -4.86
N THR A 169 -1.55 2.71 -5.48
CA THR A 169 -2.35 3.28 -6.58
C THR A 169 -1.56 3.25 -7.89
N PHE A 170 -2.25 2.97 -9.00
CA PHE A 170 -1.69 2.85 -10.33
C PHE A 170 -2.36 3.81 -11.31
N GLU A 171 -1.56 4.34 -12.23
CA GLU A 171 -2.02 5.08 -13.40
C GLU A 171 -2.62 4.12 -14.46
N LYS A 172 -3.24 4.68 -15.50
CA LYS A 172 -3.89 3.92 -16.59
C LYS A 172 -2.97 2.92 -17.30
N ASN A 173 -1.66 3.14 -17.27
CA ASN A 173 -0.66 2.24 -17.85
C ASN A 173 -0.26 1.09 -16.89
N ALA A 174 -0.99 0.89 -15.79
CA ALA A 174 -0.70 -0.07 -14.74
C ALA A 174 0.73 0.10 -14.18
N ARG A 175 1.10 1.34 -13.85
CA ARG A 175 2.33 1.69 -13.12
C ARG A 175 2.02 2.71 -12.05
N THR A 176 2.79 2.71 -10.97
CA THR A 176 2.72 3.77 -9.96
C THR A 176 3.26 5.09 -10.54
N LEU A 177 3.11 6.19 -9.80
CA LEU A 177 3.65 7.49 -10.20
C LEU A 177 5.16 7.44 -10.44
N THR A 178 5.89 6.67 -9.62
CA THR A 178 7.34 6.46 -9.77
C THR A 178 7.71 5.33 -10.73
N GLY A 179 6.72 4.77 -11.44
CA GLY A 179 6.90 3.80 -12.52
C GLY A 179 6.98 2.35 -12.08
N ASN A 180 6.73 2.03 -10.81
CA ASN A 180 6.78 0.65 -10.30
C ASN A 180 5.66 -0.19 -10.95
N PRO A 181 5.98 -1.38 -11.50
CA PRO A 181 4.98 -2.32 -11.98
C PRO A 181 4.30 -3.05 -10.80
N PRO A 182 3.02 -3.46 -10.94
CA PRO A 182 2.25 -4.13 -9.89
C PRO A 182 2.94 -5.37 -9.31
N GLU A 183 3.64 -6.16 -10.12
CA GLU A 183 4.37 -7.35 -9.70
C GLU A 183 5.51 -7.00 -8.74
N CYS A 184 6.32 -5.98 -9.07
CA CYS A 184 7.37 -5.50 -8.17
C CYS A 184 6.75 -5.02 -6.85
N CYS A 185 5.68 -4.23 -6.90
CA CYS A 185 5.01 -3.76 -5.68
C CYS A 185 4.55 -4.94 -4.81
N ALA A 186 3.88 -5.94 -5.39
CA ALA A 186 3.43 -7.12 -4.66
C ALA A 186 4.59 -7.87 -3.99
N LEU A 187 5.65 -8.16 -4.75
CA LEU A 187 6.83 -8.88 -4.26
C LEU A 187 7.56 -8.12 -3.15
N ILE A 188 7.80 -6.82 -3.35
CA ILE A 188 8.51 -5.96 -2.41
C ILE A 188 7.72 -5.84 -1.09
N LEU A 189 6.41 -5.61 -1.18
CA LEU A 189 5.58 -5.39 0.00
C LEU A 189 5.31 -6.69 0.77
N GLU A 190 5.11 -7.81 0.07
CA GLU A 190 5.05 -9.13 0.71
C GLU A 190 6.36 -9.46 1.43
N HIS A 191 7.51 -9.21 0.79
CA HIS A 191 8.82 -9.42 1.41
C HIS A 191 9.06 -8.50 2.62
N ALA A 192 8.62 -7.24 2.54
CA ALA A 192 8.69 -6.28 3.64
C ALA A 192 7.79 -6.68 4.83
N GLY A 193 6.82 -7.57 4.60
CA GLY A 193 5.96 -8.12 5.63
C GLY A 193 4.51 -7.65 5.57
N ALA A 194 3.97 -7.28 4.43
CA ALA A 194 2.52 -7.13 4.32
C ALA A 194 1.82 -8.48 4.57
N ASP A 195 0.69 -8.47 5.29
CA ASP A 195 -0.17 -9.64 5.46
C ASP A 195 -1.24 -9.73 4.36
N ALA A 196 -1.53 -8.60 3.72
CA ALA A 196 -2.35 -8.48 2.53
C ALA A 196 -1.85 -7.32 1.66
N LEU A 197 -2.16 -7.41 0.38
CA LEU A 197 -1.88 -6.35 -0.59
C LEU A 197 -3.18 -5.60 -0.92
N GLY A 198 -3.07 -4.42 -1.52
CA GLY A 198 -4.23 -3.67 -1.94
C GLY A 198 -4.01 -2.82 -3.19
N ILE A 199 -5.14 -2.44 -3.80
CA ILE A 199 -5.20 -1.47 -4.89
C ILE A 199 -6.34 -0.50 -4.58
N ASN A 200 -6.05 0.80 -4.51
CA ASN A 200 -7.07 1.80 -4.22
C ASN A 200 -6.85 3.14 -4.96
N CYS A 201 -7.86 4.00 -4.96
CA CYS A 201 -7.84 5.40 -5.44
C CYS A 201 -7.52 5.65 -6.92
N SER A 202 -7.09 4.65 -7.69
CA SER A 202 -6.64 4.77 -9.09
C SER A 202 -7.72 5.35 -10.03
N GLY A 203 -8.40 4.49 -10.79
CA GLY A 203 -9.56 4.84 -11.59
C GLY A 203 -10.83 4.26 -10.99
N GLY A 204 -11.76 3.90 -11.87
CA GLY A 204 -12.87 3.04 -11.52
C GLY A 204 -12.45 1.56 -11.44
N PRO A 205 -13.44 0.66 -11.27
CA PRO A 205 -13.19 -0.77 -11.18
C PRO A 205 -12.50 -1.37 -12.42
N GLU A 206 -12.74 -0.82 -13.61
CA GLU A 206 -12.16 -1.34 -14.86
C GLU A 206 -10.64 -1.15 -14.90
N GLU A 207 -10.16 0.02 -14.48
CA GLU A 207 -8.72 0.33 -14.43
C GLU A 207 -7.95 -0.54 -13.43
N MET A 208 -8.64 -1.13 -12.44
CA MET A 208 -8.01 -1.98 -11.43
C MET A 208 -7.77 -3.41 -11.87
N LEU A 209 -8.42 -3.85 -12.95
CA LEU A 209 -8.38 -5.25 -13.38
C LEU A 209 -6.97 -5.72 -13.77
N GLU A 210 -6.24 -4.88 -14.50
CA GLU A 210 -4.90 -5.21 -14.97
C GLU A 210 -3.87 -5.24 -13.81
N PRO A 211 -3.77 -4.20 -12.95
CA PRO A 211 -2.93 -4.29 -11.75
C PRO A 211 -3.28 -5.47 -10.85
N LEU A 212 -4.57 -5.77 -10.65
CA LEU A 212 -5.02 -6.91 -9.83
C LEU A 212 -4.49 -8.24 -10.37
N ARG A 213 -4.66 -8.51 -11.67
CA ARG A 213 -4.18 -9.75 -12.30
C ARG A 213 -2.67 -9.89 -12.20
N ARG A 214 -1.95 -8.79 -12.40
CA ARG A 214 -0.48 -8.74 -12.34
C ARG A 214 0.03 -9.01 -10.92
N MET A 215 -0.53 -8.34 -9.90
CA MET A 215 -0.20 -8.63 -8.50
C MET A 215 -0.52 -10.09 -8.13
N ARG A 216 -1.69 -10.58 -8.55
CA ARG A 216 -2.10 -11.97 -8.35
C ARG A 216 -1.18 -12.95 -9.06
N ALA A 217 -0.51 -12.60 -10.16
CA ALA A 217 0.40 -13.50 -10.85
C ALA A 217 1.63 -13.89 -10.02
N VAL A 218 2.02 -13.06 -9.04
CA VAL A 218 3.25 -13.22 -8.27
C VAL A 218 3.04 -13.32 -6.75
N SER A 219 1.80 -13.22 -6.26
CA SER A 219 1.49 -13.31 -4.83
C SER A 219 0.23 -14.13 -4.52
N ASN A 220 0.27 -14.83 -3.39
CA ASN A 220 -0.87 -15.54 -2.80
C ASN A 220 -1.52 -14.77 -1.65
N LEU A 221 -1.00 -13.61 -1.25
CA LEU A 221 -1.62 -12.81 -0.19
C LEU A 221 -3.05 -12.39 -0.57
N PRO A 222 -3.94 -12.18 0.40
CA PRO A 222 -5.21 -11.51 0.13
C PRO A 222 -4.97 -10.19 -0.59
N ILE A 223 -5.79 -9.88 -1.61
CA ILE A 223 -5.78 -8.58 -2.28
C ILE A 223 -7.10 -7.86 -1.99
N VAL A 224 -7.01 -6.67 -1.42
CA VAL A 224 -8.13 -5.75 -1.15
C VAL A 224 -8.23 -4.74 -2.28
N VAL A 225 -9.44 -4.53 -2.83
CA VAL A 225 -9.63 -3.62 -3.98
C VAL A 225 -10.68 -2.56 -3.68
N GLN A 226 -10.28 -1.28 -3.74
CA GLN A 226 -11.11 -0.12 -3.37
C GLN A 226 -11.03 0.97 -4.46
N PRO A 227 -11.74 0.82 -5.59
CA PRO A 227 -11.74 1.82 -6.66
C PRO A 227 -12.48 3.08 -6.29
N ASN A 228 -12.19 4.14 -7.04
CA ASN A 228 -13.06 5.31 -7.06
C ASN A 228 -14.40 4.93 -7.72
N ALA A 229 -15.42 5.75 -7.51
CA ALA A 229 -16.65 5.71 -8.29
C ALA A 229 -16.44 6.25 -9.73
N GLY A 230 -15.34 5.88 -10.37
CA GLY A 230 -14.85 6.36 -11.67
C GLY A 230 -13.82 7.47 -11.57
N LEU A 231 -13.31 7.91 -12.72
CA LEU A 231 -12.50 9.13 -12.79
C LEU A 231 -13.42 10.35 -12.58
N PRO A 232 -13.01 11.33 -11.77
CA PRO A 232 -13.82 12.51 -11.51
C PRO A 232 -13.97 13.36 -12.77
N ALA A 233 -15.20 13.71 -13.11
CA ALA A 233 -15.50 14.77 -14.06
C ALA A 233 -15.65 16.10 -13.32
N LEU A 234 -15.06 17.18 -13.85
CA LEU A 234 -15.27 18.50 -13.29
C LEU A 234 -16.59 19.07 -13.83
N VAL A 235 -17.59 19.20 -12.96
CA VAL A 235 -18.89 19.82 -13.27
C VAL A 235 -19.09 20.98 -12.32
N ASP A 236 -19.22 22.20 -12.85
CA ASP A 236 -19.38 23.44 -12.07
C ASP A 236 -18.31 23.63 -10.97
N GLY A 237 -17.06 23.28 -11.28
CA GLY A 237 -15.93 23.39 -10.35
C GLY A 237 -15.91 22.34 -9.22
N ARG A 238 -16.78 21.33 -9.28
CA ARG A 238 -16.83 20.21 -8.33
C ARG A 238 -16.52 18.90 -9.03
N ALA A 239 -15.82 18.00 -8.32
CA ALA A 239 -15.59 16.65 -8.80
C ALA A 239 -16.88 15.83 -8.69
N VAL A 240 -17.37 15.34 -9.83
CA VAL A 240 -18.53 14.44 -9.94
C VAL A 240 -18.04 13.07 -10.41
N TYR A 241 -18.45 12.03 -9.70
CA TYR A 241 -18.06 10.66 -9.97
C TYR A 241 -19.19 9.93 -10.73
N PRO A 242 -18.91 9.31 -11.89
CA PRO A 242 -19.95 8.86 -12.80
C PRO A 242 -20.57 7.50 -12.46
N TYR A 243 -19.93 6.66 -11.66
CA TYR A 243 -20.46 5.32 -11.37
C TYR A 243 -21.66 5.40 -10.43
N ALA A 244 -22.81 4.92 -10.89
CA ALA A 244 -23.95 4.60 -10.04
C ALA A 244 -23.65 3.33 -9.20
N PRO A 245 -24.29 3.17 -8.02
CA PRO A 245 -24.08 2.02 -7.14
C PRO A 245 -24.16 0.65 -7.83
N GLU A 246 -25.19 0.42 -8.64
CA GLU A 246 -25.43 -0.86 -9.30
C GLU A 246 -24.38 -1.15 -10.39
N ALA A 247 -24.00 -0.12 -11.15
CA ALA A 247 -22.96 -0.25 -12.17
C ALA A 247 -21.60 -0.54 -11.53
N MET A 248 -21.31 0.11 -10.38
CA MET A 248 -20.10 -0.17 -9.62
C MET A 248 -20.09 -1.60 -9.08
N ALA A 249 -21.20 -2.07 -8.49
CA ALA A 249 -21.30 -3.43 -7.97
C ALA A 249 -21.10 -4.50 -9.07
N GLN A 250 -21.67 -4.31 -10.26
CA GLN A 250 -21.45 -5.21 -11.40
C GLN A 250 -19.98 -5.28 -11.82
N ALA A 251 -19.28 -4.15 -11.82
CA ALA A 251 -17.86 -4.12 -12.16
C ALA A 251 -16.97 -4.69 -11.03
N MET A 252 -17.34 -4.46 -9.76
CA MET A 252 -16.67 -5.05 -8.60
C MET A 252 -16.80 -6.58 -8.55
N ALA A 253 -17.93 -7.14 -9.00
CA ALA A 253 -18.09 -8.59 -9.11
C ALA A 253 -17.02 -9.21 -10.02
N ARG A 254 -16.67 -8.54 -11.13
CA ARG A 254 -15.59 -8.98 -12.02
C ARG A 254 -14.23 -8.94 -11.33
N LEU A 255 -13.96 -7.96 -10.47
CA LEU A 255 -12.71 -7.90 -9.71
C LEU A 255 -12.63 -9.06 -8.70
N ALA A 256 -13.74 -9.39 -8.02
CA ALA A 256 -13.81 -10.55 -7.14
C ALA A 256 -13.52 -11.86 -7.90
N GLU A 257 -14.12 -12.05 -9.08
CA GLU A 257 -13.85 -13.18 -9.98
C GLU A 257 -12.39 -13.26 -10.46
N ASN A 258 -11.68 -12.12 -10.50
CA ASN A 258 -10.29 -12.02 -10.95
C ASN A 258 -9.27 -11.98 -9.80
N GLY A 259 -9.71 -12.32 -8.58
CA GLY A 259 -8.82 -12.57 -7.45
C GLY A 259 -8.77 -11.47 -6.39
N ALA A 260 -9.73 -10.54 -6.36
CA ALA A 260 -9.96 -9.72 -5.18
C ALA A 260 -10.59 -10.57 -4.07
N ASN A 261 -10.03 -10.53 -2.86
CA ASN A 261 -10.50 -11.30 -1.71
C ASN A 261 -11.34 -10.46 -0.75
N ALA A 262 -11.16 -9.16 -0.80
CA ALA A 262 -12.00 -8.18 -0.13
C ALA A 262 -12.17 -6.98 -1.05
N ILE A 263 -13.28 -6.28 -0.88
CA ILE A 263 -13.65 -5.14 -1.72
C ILE A 263 -14.15 -3.98 -0.86
N GLY A 264 -14.12 -2.78 -1.41
CA GLY A 264 -14.71 -1.59 -0.80
C GLY A 264 -14.73 -0.43 -1.78
N GLY A 265 -14.76 0.79 -1.27
CA GLY A 265 -14.75 2.00 -2.08
C GLY A 265 -13.68 3.00 -1.68
N CYS A 266 -13.22 3.80 -2.64
CA CYS A 266 -12.37 4.97 -2.39
C CYS A 266 -13.12 6.25 -2.83
N CYS A 267 -12.47 7.20 -3.49
CA CYS A 267 -13.04 8.52 -3.78
C CYS A 267 -14.36 8.43 -4.58
N GLY A 268 -15.33 9.26 -4.19
CA GLY A 268 -16.66 9.31 -4.81
C GLY A 268 -17.66 8.23 -4.38
N THR A 269 -17.20 7.18 -3.70
CA THR A 269 -18.09 6.15 -3.16
C THR A 269 -18.87 6.66 -1.93
N ARG A 270 -20.05 6.06 -1.72
CA ARG A 270 -21.04 6.44 -0.70
C ARG A 270 -21.70 5.18 -0.13
N PRO A 271 -22.47 5.27 0.97
CA PRO A 271 -23.12 4.10 1.58
C PRO A 271 -23.96 3.26 0.59
N GLU A 272 -24.59 3.90 -0.40
CA GLU A 272 -25.38 3.20 -1.42
C GLU A 272 -24.52 2.26 -2.27
N HIS A 273 -23.27 2.65 -2.57
CA HIS A 273 -22.31 1.82 -3.30
C HIS A 273 -21.91 0.59 -2.48
N ILE A 274 -21.62 0.80 -1.18
CA ILE A 274 -21.25 -0.27 -0.26
C ILE A 274 -22.40 -1.27 -0.10
N SER A 275 -23.64 -0.78 0.06
CA SER A 275 -24.82 -1.63 0.12
C SER A 275 -25.03 -2.44 -1.16
N ALA A 276 -24.76 -1.86 -2.33
CA ALA A 276 -24.86 -2.55 -3.61
C ALA A 276 -23.78 -3.63 -3.78
N MET A 277 -22.61 -3.47 -3.17
CA MET A 277 -21.51 -4.45 -3.22
C MET A 277 -21.66 -5.60 -2.22
N ARG A 278 -22.42 -5.43 -1.14
CA ARG A 278 -22.58 -6.44 -0.07
C ARG A 278 -22.91 -7.87 -0.57
N PRO A 279 -23.75 -8.09 -1.59
CA PRO A 279 -24.05 -9.43 -2.09
C PRO A 279 -22.88 -10.12 -2.83
N ILE A 280 -21.83 -9.39 -3.20
CA ILE A 280 -20.70 -9.92 -3.97
C ILE A 280 -19.89 -10.89 -3.10
N ALA A 281 -19.76 -12.13 -3.55
CA ALA A 281 -18.93 -13.12 -2.90
C ALA A 281 -17.46 -12.91 -3.31
N CYS A 282 -16.60 -12.62 -2.34
CA CYS A 282 -15.15 -12.61 -2.55
C CYS A 282 -14.56 -13.88 -1.91
N PRO A 283 -13.92 -14.77 -2.69
CA PRO A 283 -13.40 -16.03 -2.17
C PRO A 283 -12.16 -15.80 -1.30
N ALA A 284 -11.83 -16.81 -0.49
CA ALA A 284 -10.52 -16.88 0.16
C ALA A 284 -9.39 -16.90 -0.90
N PRO A 285 -8.18 -16.40 -0.57
CA PRO A 285 -7.05 -16.43 -1.50
C PRO A 285 -6.68 -17.87 -1.87
N GLU A 286 -6.49 -18.12 -3.16
CA GLU A 286 -6.03 -19.42 -3.64
C GLU A 286 -4.54 -19.61 -3.31
N LYS A 287 -4.21 -20.71 -2.62
CA LYS A 287 -2.83 -21.07 -2.30
C LYS A 287 -2.23 -21.84 -3.47
N ARG A 288 -1.49 -21.14 -4.34
CA ARG A 288 -0.79 -21.74 -5.48
C ARG A 288 0.70 -21.94 -5.17
N ALA A 289 1.33 -22.93 -5.80
CA ALA A 289 2.79 -23.02 -5.81
C ALA A 289 3.32 -21.90 -6.72
N LEU A 290 3.92 -20.87 -6.12
CA LEU A 290 4.57 -19.77 -6.85
C LEU A 290 6.09 -20.00 -6.88
N PRO A 291 6.77 -19.66 -8.00
CA PRO A 291 8.23 -19.59 -8.04
C PRO A 291 8.77 -18.63 -6.98
N ARG A 292 10.06 -18.78 -6.66
CA ARG A 292 10.79 -17.73 -5.95
C ARG A 292 11.16 -16.62 -6.92
N TYR A 293 11.04 -15.39 -6.48
CA TYR A 293 11.32 -14.21 -7.30
C TYR A 293 12.42 -13.35 -6.68
N ILE A 294 13.11 -12.63 -7.55
CA ILE A 294 14.04 -11.55 -7.22
C ILE A 294 13.52 -10.32 -7.96
N ALA A 295 13.47 -9.17 -7.29
CA ALA A 295 12.87 -7.96 -7.86
C ALA A 295 13.66 -6.71 -7.50
N SER A 296 13.80 -5.79 -8.45
CA SER A 296 14.08 -4.38 -8.20
C SER A 296 12.77 -3.59 -8.10
N ALA A 297 12.87 -2.28 -7.94
CA ALA A 297 11.71 -1.38 -8.03
C ALA A 297 11.07 -1.35 -9.44
N ARG A 298 11.76 -1.85 -10.49
CA ARG A 298 11.34 -1.71 -11.89
C ARG A 298 11.18 -3.02 -12.65
N GLN A 299 11.85 -4.09 -12.24
CA GLN A 299 11.84 -5.39 -12.91
C GLN A 299 11.90 -6.54 -11.90
N TRP A 300 11.39 -7.70 -12.28
CA TRP A 300 11.41 -8.92 -11.47
C TRP A 300 11.69 -10.14 -12.34
N LEU A 301 12.25 -11.17 -11.72
CA LEU A 301 12.65 -12.41 -12.36
C LEU A 301 12.37 -13.59 -11.44
N ARG A 302 12.23 -14.78 -12.03
CA ARG A 302 12.20 -16.01 -11.26
C ARG A 302 13.62 -16.42 -10.91
N GLU A 303 13.83 -16.92 -9.70
CA GLU A 303 15.11 -17.42 -9.24
C GLU A 303 15.63 -18.57 -10.13
N GLU A 304 14.73 -19.42 -10.63
CA GLU A 304 15.06 -20.50 -11.57
C GLU A 304 15.63 -19.98 -12.89
N ASP A 305 15.14 -18.85 -13.39
CA ASP A 305 15.60 -18.24 -14.64
C ASP A 305 17.02 -17.68 -14.50
N ILE A 306 17.34 -17.15 -13.32
CA ILE A 306 18.67 -16.64 -12.98
C ILE A 306 19.67 -17.80 -12.87
N ARG A 307 19.31 -18.86 -12.11
CA ARG A 307 20.17 -20.03 -11.89
C ARG A 307 20.45 -20.83 -13.16
N ALA A 308 19.56 -20.80 -14.15
CA ALA A 308 19.74 -21.50 -15.42
C ALA A 308 20.81 -20.88 -16.34
N GLY A 309 21.61 -19.91 -15.86
CA GLY A 309 22.69 -19.31 -16.65
C GLY A 309 22.20 -18.34 -17.72
N ARG A 310 21.01 -17.75 -17.56
CA ARG A 310 20.58 -16.56 -18.31
C ARG A 310 20.99 -15.25 -17.60
N ALA A 311 21.91 -15.33 -16.65
CA ALA A 311 22.51 -14.21 -15.96
C ALA A 311 24.02 -14.43 -16.00
N GLU A 312 24.67 -13.89 -17.02
CA GLU A 312 26.13 -13.86 -17.11
C GLU A 312 26.63 -12.52 -16.56
N ASP A 313 27.80 -12.59 -15.90
CA ASP A 313 28.49 -11.49 -15.22
C ASP A 313 28.49 -10.21 -16.06
N ALA A 314 27.90 -9.15 -15.50
CA ALA A 314 28.02 -7.80 -16.02
C ALA A 314 29.37 -7.23 -15.56
N ASP A 315 30.45 -7.62 -16.24
CA ASP A 315 31.63 -6.77 -16.28
C ASP A 315 31.20 -5.40 -16.83
N ALA A 316 31.50 -4.34 -16.08
CA ALA A 316 31.25 -2.92 -16.36
C ALA A 316 29.93 -2.33 -15.84
N LEU A 317 30.10 -1.64 -14.72
CA LEU A 317 29.18 -0.78 -13.99
C LEU A 317 28.75 0.46 -14.81
N LEU A 318 28.23 0.35 -16.06
CA LEU A 318 27.41 1.36 -16.78
C LEU A 318 27.28 1.18 -18.32
N ASP A 319 27.57 0.03 -18.94
CA ASP A 319 27.28 -0.15 -20.38
C ASP A 319 26.29 -1.30 -20.64
N LEU A 320 25.03 -0.92 -20.89
CA LEU A 320 23.92 -1.81 -21.22
C LEU A 320 24.05 -2.31 -22.66
N ASP A 321 24.98 -3.23 -22.92
CA ASP A 321 24.98 -4.07 -24.12
C ASP A 321 25.48 -5.48 -23.77
N GLY A 322 24.55 -6.31 -23.28
CA GLY A 322 24.73 -7.73 -23.00
C GLY A 322 23.42 -8.37 -22.56
N ASP A 323 23.20 -9.65 -22.90
CA ASP A 323 22.02 -10.47 -22.57
C ASP A 323 21.93 -10.81 -21.05
N ALA A 324 22.12 -9.82 -20.18
CA ALA A 324 22.08 -9.97 -18.73
C ALA A 324 20.67 -9.71 -18.19
N ASN A 325 20.14 -10.66 -17.42
CA ASN A 325 18.82 -10.51 -16.78
C ASN A 325 18.91 -9.89 -15.36
N ALA A 326 20.07 -9.89 -14.72
CA ALA A 326 20.29 -9.29 -13.39
C ALA A 326 21.64 -8.54 -13.33
N ALA A 327 21.78 -7.60 -12.40
CA ALA A 327 23.05 -6.90 -12.14
C ALA A 327 23.69 -7.45 -10.85
N VAL A 328 24.94 -7.90 -10.94
CA VAL A 328 25.72 -8.40 -9.79
C VAL A 328 26.46 -7.22 -9.16
N LEU A 329 26.32 -7.04 -7.85
CA LEU A 329 26.93 -5.97 -7.08
C LEU A 329 27.90 -6.54 -6.02
N SER A 330 29.17 -6.16 -6.15
CA SER A 330 30.19 -6.41 -5.13
C SER A 330 30.30 -5.24 -4.16
N LEU A 331 30.29 -5.53 -2.86
CA LEU A 331 30.47 -4.54 -1.79
C LEU A 331 31.77 -4.78 -1.00
N GLU A 332 32.70 -5.56 -1.56
CA GLU A 332 33.95 -5.92 -0.88
C GLU A 332 34.82 -4.69 -0.61
N GLY A 333 35.29 -4.55 0.63
CA GLY A 333 36.14 -3.43 1.05
C GLY A 333 35.43 -2.10 1.35
N LEU A 334 34.11 -2.03 1.17
CA LEU A 334 33.32 -0.86 1.56
C LEU A 334 32.97 -0.89 3.05
N ASP A 335 32.98 0.28 3.70
CA ASP A 335 32.40 0.43 5.02
C ASP A 335 30.86 0.46 4.96
N GLY A 336 30.21 0.51 6.13
CA GLY A 336 28.75 0.43 6.20
C GLY A 336 28.02 1.58 5.50
N GLU A 337 28.57 2.80 5.50
CA GLU A 337 27.93 3.96 4.87
C GLU A 337 28.17 3.95 3.36
N ALA A 338 29.40 3.69 2.93
CA ALA A 338 29.76 3.55 1.53
C ALA A 338 28.98 2.40 0.86
N ALA A 339 28.77 1.28 1.56
CA ALA A 339 27.97 0.17 1.06
C ALA A 339 26.48 0.55 0.89
N ILE A 340 25.92 1.36 1.79
CA ILE A 340 24.54 1.85 1.69
C ILE A 340 24.39 2.77 0.48
N GLU A 341 25.28 3.75 0.34
CA GLU A 341 25.28 4.69 -0.78
C GLU A 341 25.39 3.95 -2.12
N THR A 342 26.30 2.98 -2.21
CA THR A 342 26.47 2.14 -3.39
C THR A 342 25.18 1.39 -3.76
N VAL A 343 24.46 0.82 -2.78
CA VAL A 343 23.18 0.14 -3.03
C VAL A 343 22.09 1.11 -3.49
N GLU A 344 22.00 2.28 -2.85
CA GLU A 344 21.02 3.31 -3.20
C GLU A 344 21.24 3.85 -4.63
N GLU A 345 22.50 4.05 -5.03
CA GLU A 345 22.86 4.45 -6.39
C GLU A 345 22.61 3.34 -7.41
N ALA A 346 23.06 2.11 -7.12
CA ALA A 346 22.94 0.98 -8.03
C ALA A 346 21.48 0.65 -8.36
N GLN A 347 20.58 0.65 -7.37
CA GLN A 347 19.15 0.37 -7.62
C GLN A 347 18.42 1.49 -8.37
N MET A 348 19.00 2.69 -8.36
CA MET A 348 18.48 3.86 -9.07
C MET A 348 18.88 3.83 -10.55
N LEU A 349 20.14 3.50 -10.81
CA LEU A 349 20.72 3.47 -12.15
C LEU A 349 20.34 2.19 -12.90
N SER A 350 20.26 1.06 -12.20
CA SER A 350 19.90 -0.21 -12.80
C SER A 350 18.39 -0.45 -12.79
N PRO A 351 17.77 -0.76 -13.94
CA PRO A 351 16.41 -1.28 -13.96
C PRO A 351 16.35 -2.74 -13.50
N LEU A 352 17.47 -3.48 -13.57
CA LEU A 352 17.54 -4.91 -13.31
C LEU A 352 17.51 -5.22 -11.80
N PRO A 353 17.05 -6.41 -11.40
CA PRO A 353 17.25 -6.92 -10.04
C PRO A 353 18.74 -6.94 -9.66
N LEU A 354 19.05 -6.65 -8.39
CA LEU A 354 20.42 -6.68 -7.88
C LEU A 354 20.68 -8.02 -7.19
N LEU A 355 21.79 -8.64 -7.54
CA LEU A 355 22.37 -9.79 -6.87
C LEU A 355 23.61 -9.32 -6.10
N PHE A 356 23.87 -9.89 -4.92
CA PHE A 356 25.01 -9.48 -4.11
C PHE A 356 26.01 -10.63 -4.02
N GLU A 357 27.27 -10.42 -4.41
CA GLU A 357 28.29 -11.48 -4.47
C GLU A 357 28.57 -12.18 -3.14
N ARG A 358 28.43 -11.46 -2.02
CA ARG A 358 28.66 -11.98 -0.66
C ARG A 358 27.57 -11.50 0.29
N GLY A 359 27.54 -12.08 1.49
CA GLY A 359 26.55 -11.76 2.51
C GLY A 359 26.57 -10.26 2.81
N VAL A 360 25.45 -9.59 2.56
CA VAL A 360 25.28 -8.16 2.82
C VAL A 360 24.74 -7.97 4.23
N SER A 361 25.16 -6.90 4.90
CA SER A 361 24.66 -6.60 6.24
C SER A 361 23.14 -6.35 6.20
N ALA A 362 22.42 -6.75 7.26
CA ALA A 362 20.98 -6.48 7.35
C ALA A 362 20.66 -4.98 7.25
N ARG A 363 21.54 -4.13 7.78
CA ARG A 363 21.43 -2.67 7.66
C ARG A 363 21.53 -2.24 6.21
N THR A 364 22.50 -2.72 5.44
CA THR A 364 22.66 -2.36 4.02
C THR A 364 21.48 -2.89 3.18
N LEU A 365 21.02 -4.12 3.42
CA LEU A 365 19.82 -4.67 2.75
C LEU A 365 18.54 -3.88 3.07
N LEU A 366 18.49 -3.18 4.20
CA LEU A 366 17.38 -2.28 4.51
C LEU A 366 17.24 -1.18 3.45
N HIS A 367 18.32 -0.72 2.82
CA HIS A 367 18.27 0.31 1.78
C HIS A 367 17.93 -0.22 0.38
N TYR A 368 17.92 -1.54 0.21
CA TYR A 368 17.49 -2.16 -1.04
C TYR A 368 15.95 -2.17 -1.14
N THR A 369 15.40 -1.44 -2.11
CA THR A 369 13.96 -1.30 -2.35
C THR A 369 13.35 -2.53 -3.03
N GLY A 370 14.16 -3.54 -3.36
CA GLY A 370 13.75 -4.77 -4.02
C GLY A 370 13.54 -5.96 -3.09
N VAL A 371 13.40 -7.14 -3.70
CA VAL A 371 13.47 -8.44 -3.02
C VAL A 371 14.86 -9.02 -3.26
N PRO A 372 15.72 -9.09 -2.23
CA PRO A 372 17.08 -9.59 -2.39
C PRO A 372 17.09 -11.07 -2.75
N GLY A 373 17.91 -11.42 -3.74
CA GLY A 373 18.23 -12.79 -4.12
C GLY A 373 19.35 -13.38 -3.28
N ALA A 374 19.47 -14.71 -3.28
CA ALA A 374 20.54 -15.41 -2.57
C ALA A 374 21.90 -14.82 -2.94
N CYS A 375 22.64 -14.38 -1.92
CA CYS A 375 24.08 -14.29 -2.00
C CYS A 375 24.61 -15.62 -2.55
N PRO A 376 25.53 -15.63 -3.54
CA PRO A 376 26.19 -16.84 -3.99
C PRO A 376 27.19 -17.29 -2.92
N MET A 377 26.71 -17.66 -1.74
CA MET A 377 27.40 -18.50 -0.76
C MET A 377 26.34 -19.34 -0.04
N ASP A 378 25.88 -20.39 -0.73
CA ASP A 378 25.93 -21.79 -0.26
C ASP A 378 24.93 -22.66 -1.04
N MET A 379 25.40 -23.20 -2.18
CA MET A 379 25.38 -24.64 -2.52
C MET A 379 26.38 -24.92 -3.64
#